data_AF-A0A7S0UQ94-F1
#
_entry.id   AF-A0A7S0UQ94-F1
#
_cell.length_a   1.000
_cell.length_b   1.000
_cell.length_c   1.000
_cell.angle_alpha   90.00
_cell.angle_beta   90.00
_cell.angle_gamma   90.00
#
_symmetry.space_group_name_H-M   'P 1'
#
loop_
_entity.id
_entity.type
_entity.pdbx_description
1 polymer ?
#
loop_
_entity_poly.entity_id
_entity_poly.type
_entity_poly.pdbx_seq_one_letter_code
_entity_poly.pdbx_strand_id
1 'polypeptide(L)'
;PMPLPPPPPPQTGRLARFLLQRAHANPTIAVTLQWYLRSELDDPSFSSRARILLTELARSFERTPIGEALRRQAYLVSALRSIAKDLKMSKTKAARATDRLREILVDPSGSGSGIRNLKVPLPLDPKVMLTGIVPNECLCFKSAMLPMRLSFRFDPRAVDWADMAGHDVFGEEGGR
;
A
#
# COMPACT_ATOMS: atom_id res chain seq x y z
N PRO A 1 -1.35 46.39 4.41
CA PRO A 1 -0.41 45.28 4.12
C PRO A 1 -1.06 44.26 3.18
N MET A 2 -0.55 44.13 1.95
CA MET A 2 -1.04 43.14 0.98
C MET A 2 -0.65 41.73 1.46
N PRO A 3 -1.54 40.73 1.40
CA PRO A 3 -1.16 39.34 1.69
C PRO A 3 -0.04 38.91 0.74
N LEU A 4 1.03 38.36 1.31
CA LEU A 4 2.14 37.82 0.53
C LEU A 4 1.61 36.71 -0.41
N PRO A 5 2.08 36.67 -1.67
CA PRO A 5 1.75 35.58 -2.57
C PRO A 5 2.17 34.25 -1.93
N PRO A 6 1.41 33.17 -2.15
CA PRO A 6 1.77 31.85 -1.64
C PRO A 6 3.18 31.49 -2.14
N PRO A 7 4.01 30.84 -1.30
CA PRO A 7 5.34 30.44 -1.71
C PRO A 7 5.25 29.58 -2.98
N PRO A 8 6.17 29.77 -3.94
CA PRO A 8 6.18 28.94 -5.14
C PRO A 8 6.22 27.47 -4.73
N PRO A 9 5.51 26.58 -5.45
CA PRO A 9 5.57 25.15 -5.14
C PRO A 9 7.03 24.72 -5.13
N PRO A 10 7.43 23.85 -4.18
CA PRO A 10 8.82 23.44 -4.02
C PRO A 10 9.37 23.00 -5.39
N GLN A 11 10.42 23.70 -5.85
CA GLN A 11 10.95 23.49 -7.19
C GLN A 11 11.58 22.10 -7.27
N THR A 12 10.83 21.16 -7.84
CA THR A 12 11.34 19.82 -8.13
C THR A 12 12.34 19.93 -9.29
N GLY A 13 13.55 19.38 -9.10
CA GLY A 13 14.60 19.39 -10.10
C GLY A 13 14.17 18.72 -11.42
N ARG A 14 14.92 18.94 -12.51
CA ARG A 14 14.57 18.41 -13.85
C ARG A 14 14.38 16.89 -13.85
N LEU A 15 15.22 16.16 -13.12
CA LEU A 15 15.10 14.70 -12.98
C LEU A 15 13.82 14.29 -12.25
N ALA A 16 13.48 14.96 -11.16
CA ALA A 16 12.25 14.69 -10.42
C ALA A 16 11.01 14.88 -11.31
N ARG A 17 10.97 15.97 -12.09
CA ARG A 17 9.89 16.21 -13.06
C ARG A 17 9.83 15.11 -14.13
N PHE A 18 10.97 14.69 -14.66
CA PHE A 18 11.05 13.59 -15.61
C PHE A 18 10.47 12.28 -15.03
N LEU A 19 10.84 11.94 -13.79
CA LEU A 19 10.32 10.75 -13.10
C LEU A 19 8.81 10.82 -12.90
N LEU A 20 8.28 11.99 -12.48
CA LEU A 20 6.84 12.21 -12.33
C LEU A 20 6.10 12.07 -13.66
N GLN A 21 6.63 12.64 -14.75
CA GLN A 21 6.07 12.48 -16.10
C GLN A 21 6.05 11.01 -16.54
N ARG A 22 7.12 10.26 -16.28
CA ARG A 22 7.20 8.83 -16.58
C ARG A 22 6.21 8.01 -15.76
N ALA A 23 6.03 8.34 -14.48
CA ALA A 23 5.02 7.73 -13.63
C ALA A 23 3.61 7.97 -14.16
N HIS A 24 3.31 9.19 -14.60
CA HIS A 24 2.00 9.52 -15.16
C HIS A 24 1.68 8.72 -16.44
N ALA A 25 2.69 8.43 -17.27
CA ALA A 25 2.50 7.67 -18.50
C ALA A 25 2.51 6.14 -18.29
N ASN A 26 2.96 5.65 -17.13
CA ASN A 26 3.15 4.22 -16.90
C ASN A 26 2.80 3.82 -15.45
N PRO A 27 1.70 3.08 -15.24
CA PRO A 27 1.26 2.65 -13.92
C PRO A 27 2.29 1.85 -13.12
N THR A 28 3.07 1.00 -13.81
CA THR A 28 4.16 0.23 -13.16
C THR A 28 5.19 1.18 -12.58
N ILE A 29 5.61 2.20 -13.34
CA ILE A 29 6.55 3.23 -12.85
C ILE A 29 5.93 4.00 -11.69
N ALA A 30 4.63 4.35 -11.75
CA ALA A 30 3.95 5.04 -10.65
C ALA A 30 3.97 4.24 -9.34
N VAL A 31 3.63 2.95 -9.39
CA VAL A 31 3.69 2.06 -8.21
C VAL A 31 5.11 1.94 -7.71
N THR A 32 6.06 1.62 -8.59
CA THR A 32 7.46 1.45 -8.21
C THR A 32 8.03 2.72 -7.57
N LEU A 33 7.81 3.89 -8.18
CA LEU A 33 8.28 5.17 -7.67
C LEU A 33 7.65 5.51 -6.31
N GLN A 34 6.34 5.28 -6.12
CA GLN A 34 5.67 5.48 -4.84
C GLN A 34 6.36 4.70 -3.72
N TRP A 35 6.66 3.41 -3.95
CA TRP A 35 7.24 2.55 -2.91
C TRP A 35 8.70 2.86 -2.62
N TYR A 36 9.50 3.20 -3.64
CA TYR A 36 10.86 3.71 -3.42
C TYR A 36 10.86 5.02 -2.64
N LEU A 37 10.04 6.00 -3.02
CA LEU A 37 9.99 7.26 -2.27
C LEU A 37 9.51 7.05 -0.82
N ARG A 38 8.62 6.09 -0.57
CA ARG A 38 8.16 5.74 0.78
C ARG A 38 9.25 5.10 1.63
N SER A 39 10.15 4.29 1.06
CA SER A 39 11.26 3.70 1.84
C SER A 39 12.28 4.74 2.27
N GLU A 40 12.46 5.81 1.49
CA GLU A 40 13.39 6.90 1.81
C GLU A 40 12.84 7.90 2.85
N LEU A 41 11.62 7.69 3.37
CA LEU A 41 11.04 8.59 4.38
C LEU A 41 11.76 8.53 5.72
N ASP A 42 12.42 7.40 6.03
CA ASP A 42 13.17 7.21 7.26
C ASP A 42 14.60 7.76 7.17
N ASP A 43 15.09 8.11 5.97
CA ASP A 43 16.40 8.75 5.78
C ASP A 43 16.30 10.28 6.05
N PRO A 44 16.95 10.81 7.10
CA PRO A 44 16.92 12.24 7.40
C PRO A 44 17.44 13.11 6.25
N SER A 45 18.39 12.60 5.46
CA SER A 45 19.02 13.34 4.37
C SER A 45 18.10 13.52 3.16
N PHE A 46 17.14 12.60 2.96
CA PHE A 46 16.32 12.52 1.76
C PHE A 46 14.81 12.68 2.01
N SER A 47 14.34 12.43 3.23
CA SER A 47 12.92 12.45 3.62
C SER A 47 12.16 13.70 3.16
N SER A 48 12.75 14.89 3.27
CA SER A 48 12.11 16.14 2.82
C SER A 48 11.79 16.12 1.31
N ARG A 49 12.76 15.69 0.48
CA ARG A 49 12.56 15.57 -0.97
C ARG A 49 11.58 14.47 -1.30
N ALA A 50 11.67 13.32 -0.62
CA ALA A 50 10.72 12.22 -0.80
C ALA A 50 9.28 12.65 -0.50
N ARG A 51 9.04 13.38 0.59
CA ARG A 51 7.71 13.91 0.96
C ARG A 51 7.15 14.85 -0.10
N ILE A 52 7.98 15.75 -0.63
CA ILE A 52 7.56 16.64 -1.73
C ILE A 52 7.11 15.82 -2.94
N LEU A 53 7.94 14.87 -3.39
CA LEU A 53 7.63 14.04 -4.56
C LEU A 53 6.42 13.13 -4.35
N LEU A 54 6.26 12.54 -3.16
CA LEU A 54 5.09 11.75 -2.80
C LEU A 54 3.81 12.60 -2.83
N THR A 55 3.89 13.85 -2.35
CA THR A 55 2.74 14.78 -2.37
C THR A 55 2.37 15.13 -3.81
N GLU A 56 3.34 15.45 -4.66
CA GLU A 56 3.12 15.72 -6.09
C GLU A 56 2.53 14.50 -6.82
N LEU A 57 3.08 13.31 -6.56
CA LEU A 57 2.61 12.06 -7.15
C LEU A 57 1.17 11.74 -6.71
N ALA A 58 0.88 11.85 -5.42
CA ALA A 58 -0.45 11.63 -4.87
C ALA A 58 -1.49 12.60 -5.45
N ARG A 59 -1.14 13.89 -5.58
CA ARG A 59 -2.00 14.89 -6.20
C ARG A 59 -2.27 14.58 -7.67
N SER A 60 -1.24 14.16 -8.40
CA SER A 60 -1.36 13.81 -9.83
C SER A 60 -2.31 12.63 -10.07
N PHE A 61 -2.45 11.73 -9.10
CA PHE A 61 -3.27 10.53 -9.22
C PHE A 61 -4.55 10.53 -8.39
N GLU A 62 -4.88 11.61 -7.68
CA GLU A 62 -5.95 11.67 -6.67
C GLU A 62 -7.28 11.08 -7.16
N ARG A 63 -7.66 11.39 -8.40
CA ARG A 63 -8.91 10.95 -9.05
C ARG A 63 -8.67 10.02 -10.24
N THR A 64 -7.66 9.16 -10.12
CA THR A 64 -7.30 8.20 -11.17
C THR A 64 -7.38 6.77 -10.66
N PRO A 65 -7.59 5.77 -11.54
CA PRO A 65 -7.53 4.36 -11.15
C PRO A 65 -6.18 3.97 -10.52
N ILE A 66 -5.09 4.61 -10.96
CA ILE A 66 -3.75 4.42 -10.38
C ILE A 66 -3.72 4.89 -8.93
N GLY A 67 -4.29 6.07 -8.64
CA GLY A 67 -4.36 6.59 -7.28
C GLY A 67 -5.17 5.70 -6.34
N GLU A 68 -6.28 5.15 -6.82
CA GLU A 68 -7.06 4.14 -6.09
C GLU A 68 -6.21 2.90 -5.79
N ALA A 69 -5.49 2.37 -6.79
CA ALA A 69 -4.58 1.25 -6.59
C ALA A 69 -3.50 1.55 -5.53
N LEU A 70 -2.88 2.73 -5.57
CA LEU A 70 -1.88 3.15 -4.58
C LEU A 70 -2.47 3.27 -3.16
N ARG A 71 -3.71 3.76 -3.02
CA ARG A 71 -4.42 3.83 -1.73
C ARG A 71 -4.71 2.44 -1.18
N ARG A 72 -5.20 1.52 -2.01
CA ARG A 72 -5.42 0.11 -1.62
C ARG A 72 -4.13 -0.60 -1.22
N GLN A 73 -3.03 -0.36 -1.94
CA GLN A 73 -1.73 -0.92 -1.57
C GLN A 73 -1.24 -0.35 -0.23
N ALA A 74 -1.42 0.95 0.01
CA ALA A 74 -1.09 1.57 1.29
C ALA A 74 -1.91 0.97 2.44
N TYR A 75 -3.20 0.72 2.21
CA TYR A 75 -4.07 0.01 3.15
C TYR A 75 -3.56 -1.41 3.44
N LEU A 76 -3.28 -2.21 2.40
CA LEU A 76 -2.74 -3.57 2.54
C LEU A 76 -1.49 -3.59 3.42
N VAL A 77 -0.51 -2.73 3.12
CA VAL A 77 0.75 -2.67 3.86
C VAL A 77 0.52 -2.20 5.31
N SER A 78 -0.38 -1.24 5.52
CA SER A 78 -0.74 -0.77 6.87
C SER A 78 -1.37 -1.88 7.71
N ALA A 79 -2.35 -2.60 7.15
CA ALA A 79 -3.01 -3.73 7.82
C ALA A 79 -2.00 -4.83 8.18
N LEU A 80 -1.13 -5.22 7.24
CA LEU A 80 -0.08 -6.21 7.48
C LEU A 80 0.93 -5.77 8.56
N ARG A 81 1.29 -4.48 8.61
CA ARG A 81 2.14 -3.93 9.67
C ARG A 81 1.46 -3.98 11.03
N SER A 82 0.17 -3.67 11.11
CA SER A 82 -0.61 -3.79 12.35
C SER A 82 -0.62 -5.22 12.85
N ILE A 83 -0.95 -6.18 11.98
CA ILE A 83 -0.95 -7.61 12.32
C ILE A 83 0.45 -8.05 12.80
N ALA A 84 1.52 -7.65 12.09
CA ALA A 84 2.87 -7.98 12.49
C ALA A 84 3.25 -7.41 13.87
N LYS A 85 2.81 -6.18 14.18
CA LYS A 85 3.05 -5.54 15.47
C LYS A 85 2.31 -6.27 16.59
N ASP A 86 1.04 -6.62 16.38
CA ASP A 86 0.22 -7.32 17.35
C ASP A 86 0.80 -8.70 17.69
N LEU A 87 1.24 -9.44 16.67
CA LEU A 87 1.90 -10.74 16.85
C LEU A 87 3.20 -10.61 17.62
N LYS A 88 4.02 -9.59 17.35
CA LYS A 88 5.27 -9.33 18.09
C LYS A 88 5.03 -8.94 19.54
N MET A 89 4.03 -8.09 19.81
CA MET A 89 3.69 -7.65 21.17
C MET A 89 3.22 -8.80 22.06
N SER A 90 2.58 -9.83 21.47
CA SER A 90 2.13 -11.01 22.21
C SER A 90 3.27 -11.86 22.81
N LYS A 91 4.52 -11.68 22.36
CA LYS A 91 5.71 -12.47 22.77
C LYS A 91 5.48 -14.00 22.71
N THR A 92 4.63 -14.45 21.79
CA THR A 92 4.28 -15.87 21.66
C THR A 92 5.26 -16.63 20.76
N LYS A 93 5.31 -17.96 20.93
CA LYS A 93 6.07 -18.84 20.04
C LYS A 93 5.45 -18.83 18.63
N ALA A 94 6.26 -19.07 17.61
CA ALA A 94 5.84 -18.99 16.20
C ALA A 94 4.61 -19.83 15.83
N ALA A 95 4.41 -20.99 16.45
CA ALA A 95 3.22 -21.82 16.25
C ALA A 95 1.94 -21.08 16.71
N ARG A 96 1.93 -20.58 17.94
CA ARG A 96 0.81 -19.80 18.48
C ARG A 96 0.60 -18.48 17.74
N ALA A 97 1.68 -17.85 17.27
CA ALA A 97 1.58 -16.67 16.40
C ALA A 97 0.97 -17.00 15.03
N THR A 98 1.21 -18.21 14.49
CA THR A 98 0.59 -18.69 13.26
C THR A 98 -0.91 -18.90 13.44
N ASP A 99 -1.31 -19.55 14.54
CA ASP A 99 -2.73 -19.74 14.86
C ASP A 99 -3.43 -18.39 15.01
N ARG A 100 -2.80 -17.45 15.73
CA ARG A 100 -3.34 -16.10 15.91
C ARG A 100 -3.41 -15.31 14.59
N LEU A 101 -2.40 -15.41 13.73
CA LEU A 101 -2.42 -14.79 12.40
C LEU A 101 -3.62 -15.29 11.60
N ARG A 102 -3.86 -16.60 11.60
CA ARG A 102 -4.98 -17.23 10.88
C ARG A 102 -6.32 -16.76 11.43
N GLU A 103 -6.48 -16.71 12.75
CA GLU A 103 -7.68 -16.16 13.40
C GLU A 103 -7.98 -14.74 12.94
N ILE A 104 -6.99 -13.84 12.99
CA ILE A 104 -7.15 -12.42 12.59
C ILE A 104 -7.56 -12.30 11.11
N LEU A 105 -7.03 -13.17 10.24
CA LEU A 105 -7.33 -13.15 8.81
C LEU A 105 -8.69 -13.76 8.45
N VAL A 106 -9.26 -14.61 9.32
CA VAL A 106 -10.58 -15.21 9.13
C VAL A 106 -11.68 -14.32 9.70
N ASP A 107 -11.40 -13.56 10.75
CA ASP A 107 -12.35 -12.66 11.41
C ASP A 107 -12.91 -11.60 10.43
N PRO A 108 -14.22 -11.62 10.12
CA PRO A 108 -14.85 -10.69 9.19
C PRO A 108 -14.98 -9.27 9.74
N SER A 109 -14.88 -9.09 11.05
CA SER A 109 -14.96 -7.77 11.72
C SER A 109 -13.61 -7.28 12.23
N GLY A 110 -12.59 -8.15 12.17
CA GLY A 110 -11.24 -7.85 12.64
C GLY A 110 -10.39 -7.06 11.64
N SER A 111 -9.18 -6.68 12.07
CA SER A 111 -8.21 -5.91 11.27
C SER A 111 -7.75 -6.61 9.98
N GLY A 112 -7.98 -7.92 9.85
CA GLY A 112 -7.69 -8.70 8.64
C GLY A 112 -8.82 -8.73 7.60
N SER A 113 -10.01 -8.26 7.95
CA SER A 113 -11.21 -8.34 7.10
C SER A 113 -11.01 -7.69 5.73
N GLY A 114 -10.48 -6.46 5.70
CA GLY A 114 -10.31 -5.70 4.47
C GLY A 114 -9.22 -6.24 3.53
N ILE A 115 -8.35 -7.16 3.97
CA ILE A 115 -7.34 -7.80 3.11
C ILE A 115 -7.75 -9.19 2.60
N ARG A 116 -8.86 -9.76 3.11
CA ARG A 116 -9.32 -11.10 2.74
C ARG A 116 -9.80 -11.21 1.30
N ASN A 117 -10.48 -10.18 0.80
CA ASN A 117 -11.02 -10.09 -0.56
C ASN A 117 -10.53 -8.83 -1.30
N LEU A 118 -9.36 -8.31 -0.91
CA LEU A 118 -8.81 -7.10 -1.52
C LEU A 118 -8.35 -7.38 -2.96
N LYS A 119 -8.85 -6.58 -3.90
CA LYS A 119 -8.33 -6.52 -5.28
C LYS A 119 -7.31 -5.38 -5.39
N VAL A 120 -6.04 -5.72 -5.51
CA VAL A 120 -4.94 -4.73 -5.54
C VAL A 120 -3.71 -5.27 -6.29
N PRO A 121 -3.03 -4.46 -7.12
CA PRO A 121 -1.74 -4.83 -7.68
C PRO A 121 -0.72 -5.11 -6.58
N LEU A 122 0.13 -6.12 -6.74
CA LEU A 122 1.18 -6.42 -5.77
C LEU A 122 2.19 -5.25 -5.71
N PRO A 123 2.52 -4.70 -4.53
CA PRO A 123 3.49 -3.59 -4.42
C PRO A 123 4.86 -3.89 -5.02
N LEU A 124 5.32 -5.14 -4.91
CA LEU A 124 6.63 -5.60 -5.40
C LEU A 124 6.63 -5.90 -6.92
N ASP A 125 5.51 -6.33 -7.46
CA ASP A 125 5.33 -6.57 -8.89
C ASP A 125 3.95 -6.06 -9.34
N PRO A 126 3.88 -4.82 -9.87
CA PRO A 126 2.61 -4.21 -10.25
C PRO A 126 1.88 -4.94 -11.39
N LYS A 127 2.49 -5.96 -12.01
CA LYS A 127 1.87 -6.79 -13.05
C LYS A 127 1.05 -7.94 -12.49
N VAL A 128 1.15 -8.22 -11.19
CA VAL A 128 0.40 -9.27 -10.50
C VAL A 128 -0.77 -8.65 -9.76
N MET A 129 -2.00 -9.03 -10.09
CA MET A 129 -3.20 -8.59 -9.37
C MET A 129 -3.50 -9.55 -8.22
N LEU A 130 -3.39 -9.09 -6.98
CA LEU A 130 -3.87 -9.84 -5.82
C LEU A 130 -5.40 -9.75 -5.75
N THR A 131 -6.06 -10.85 -5.40
CA THR A 131 -7.52 -10.91 -5.23
C THR A 131 -7.96 -11.30 -3.81
N GLY A 132 -6.99 -11.51 -2.92
CA GLY A 132 -7.23 -11.78 -1.50
C GLY A 132 -6.19 -12.70 -0.89
N ILE A 133 -6.15 -12.74 0.44
CA ILE A 133 -5.22 -13.60 1.19
C ILE A 133 -5.84 -15.01 1.41
N VAL A 134 -4.98 -16.02 1.57
CA VAL A 134 -5.37 -17.41 1.91
C VAL A 134 -4.92 -17.70 3.35
N PRO A 135 -5.80 -17.49 4.36
CA PRO A 135 -5.40 -17.56 5.77
C PRO A 135 -4.73 -18.88 6.15
N ASN A 136 -5.30 -20.01 5.72
CA ASN A 136 -4.83 -21.35 6.09
C ASN A 136 -3.39 -21.64 5.63
N GLU A 137 -2.92 -20.98 4.59
CA GLU A 137 -1.56 -21.13 4.10
C GLU A 137 -0.58 -20.11 4.70
N CYS A 138 -1.05 -19.08 5.39
CA CYS A 138 -0.19 -18.15 6.10
C CYS A 138 0.47 -18.80 7.32
N LEU A 139 1.71 -18.42 7.62
CA LEU A 139 2.46 -18.88 8.79
C LEU A 139 3.51 -17.88 9.26
N CYS A 140 3.92 -18.00 10.51
CA CYS A 140 5.04 -17.26 11.09
C CYS A 140 6.27 -18.16 11.21
N PHE A 141 7.43 -17.68 10.76
CA PHE A 141 8.68 -18.41 10.89
C PHE A 141 9.23 -18.36 12.32
N LYS A 142 9.95 -19.41 12.71
CA LYS A 142 10.68 -19.48 14.00
C LYS A 142 11.94 -18.60 13.94
N SER A 143 11.81 -17.31 14.24
CA SER A 143 12.94 -16.37 14.35
C SER A 143 12.64 -15.24 15.34
N ALA A 144 13.67 -14.56 15.85
CA ALA A 144 13.54 -13.42 16.77
C ALA A 144 12.70 -12.27 16.19
N MET A 145 12.74 -12.08 14.88
CA MET A 145 11.99 -11.03 14.18
C MET A 145 10.59 -11.48 13.73
N LEU A 146 10.24 -12.76 13.94
CA LEU A 146 8.96 -13.37 13.60
C LEU A 146 8.43 -13.00 12.19
N PRO A 147 9.20 -13.27 11.11
CA PRO A 147 8.75 -12.94 9.77
C PRO A 147 7.53 -13.79 9.39
N MET A 148 6.63 -13.19 8.60
CA MET A 148 5.40 -13.83 8.15
C MET A 148 5.54 -14.30 6.70
N ARG A 149 5.11 -15.53 6.43
CA ARG A 149 4.83 -16.01 5.08
C ARG A 149 3.34 -15.81 4.82
N LEU A 150 3.00 -15.04 3.80
CA LEU A 150 1.63 -14.74 3.41
C LEU A 150 1.36 -15.39 2.05
N SER A 151 0.26 -16.13 1.92
CA SER A 151 -0.20 -16.68 0.65
C SER A 151 -1.35 -15.83 0.13
N PHE A 152 -1.30 -15.44 -1.14
CA PHE A 152 -2.36 -14.67 -1.80
C PHE A 152 -2.90 -15.43 -3.01
N ARG A 153 -4.21 -15.26 -3.24
CA ARG A 153 -4.83 -15.52 -4.54
C ARG A 153 -4.47 -14.38 -5.47
N PHE A 154 -4.25 -14.69 -6.74
CA PHE A 154 -3.97 -13.70 -7.76
C PHE A 154 -4.76 -14.01 -9.04
N ASP A 155 -5.03 -12.96 -9.82
CA ASP A 155 -5.57 -13.11 -11.17
C ASP A 155 -4.41 -13.39 -12.14
N PRO A 156 -4.44 -14.50 -12.91
CA PRO A 156 -3.39 -14.80 -13.88
C PRO A 156 -3.38 -13.87 -15.10
N ARG A 157 -4.42 -13.04 -15.28
CA ARG A 157 -4.50 -12.07 -16.38
C ARG A 157 -3.63 -10.86 -16.11
N ALA A 158 -3.28 -10.14 -17.17
CA ALA A 158 -2.61 -8.85 -17.05
C ALA A 158 -3.48 -7.87 -16.24
N VAL A 159 -2.82 -7.04 -15.42
CA VAL A 159 -3.50 -6.01 -14.63
C VAL A 159 -4.16 -5.00 -15.57
N ASP A 160 -5.49 -4.98 -15.54
CA ASP A 160 -6.26 -3.91 -16.14
C ASP A 160 -6.35 -2.74 -15.15
N TRP A 161 -5.56 -1.71 -15.43
CA TRP A 161 -5.52 -0.51 -14.61
C TRP A 161 -6.78 0.35 -14.74
N ALA A 162 -7.55 0.22 -15.82
CA ALA A 162 -8.79 0.99 -15.99
C ALA A 162 -9.90 0.47 -15.06
N ASP A 163 -9.96 -0.86 -14.85
CA ASP A 163 -10.91 -1.54 -13.97
C ASP A 163 -10.69 -1.22 -12.47
N MET A 164 -9.55 -0.63 -12.10
CA MET A 164 -9.26 -0.28 -10.70
C MET A 164 -10.16 0.82 -10.13
N ALA A 165 -10.84 1.62 -10.98
CA ALA A 165 -11.78 2.64 -10.54
C ALA A 165 -13.19 2.09 -10.19
N GLY A 166 -13.49 0.83 -10.53
CA GLY A 166 -14.87 0.31 -10.57
C GLY A 166 -15.39 -0.36 -9.30
N HIS A 167 -14.66 -0.35 -8.18
CA HIS A 167 -15.08 -1.10 -7.00
C HIS A 167 -14.77 -0.35 -5.71
N ASP A 168 -15.53 0.70 -5.40
CA ASP A 168 -15.53 1.27 -4.05
C ASP A 168 -15.93 0.19 -3.05
N VAL A 169 -14.93 -0.39 -2.38
CA VAL A 169 -15.13 -1.34 -1.25
C VAL A 169 -15.43 -0.56 0.04
N PHE A 170 -15.25 0.75 0.03
CA PHE A 170 -15.68 1.63 1.11
C PHE A 170 -17.10 2.09 0.80
N GLY A 171 -18.04 1.19 1.07
CA GLY A 171 -19.47 1.48 0.98
C GLY A 171 -19.85 2.74 1.74
N GLU A 172 -20.84 3.41 1.19
CA GLU A 172 -21.58 4.52 1.77
C GLU A 172 -22.02 4.21 3.22
N GLU A 173 -21.29 4.69 4.22
CA GLU A 173 -21.87 5.03 5.53
C GLU A 173 -21.87 6.55 5.65
N GLY A 174 -22.87 7.15 5.02
CA GLY A 174 -23.09 8.59 5.03
C GLY A 174 -24.51 8.92 4.58
N GLY A 175 -25.50 8.31 5.22
CA GLY A 175 -26.89 8.44 4.83
C GLY A 175 -27.89 8.06 5.92
N ARG A 176 -27.88 8.80 7.03
CA ARG A 176 -29.08 9.30 7.72
C ARG A 176 -28.71 10.16 8.93
#